data_AF-A0A245ZIP7-F1
#
_entry.id   AF-A0A245ZIP7-F1
#
_cell.length_a   1.000
_cell.length_b   1.000
_cell.length_c   1.000
_cell.angle_alpha   90.00
_cell.angle_beta   90.00
_cell.angle_gamma   90.00
#
_symmetry.space_group_name_H-M   'P 1'
#
loop_
_entity.id
_entity.type
_entity.pdbx_description
1 polymer ?
#
loop_
_entity_poly.entity_id
_entity_poly.type
_entity_poly.pdbx_seq_one_letter_code
_entity_poly.pdbx_strand_id
1 'polypeptide(L)'
;MIRITMLLGLALAATPLPASAQSAAAALTGTERLDGLLPVHLDRAGGRILLSLPAPARDGLSTRLLYSTALRTGLGSAPIGLDRAAPGPAQMLVVRRLGKKVAFELENPRFRATGGSPAEQAAATDAFATSTLWLGDVIPSADGRLLVDIAPFLARDTKGIADQLRDAGEKGWKLVADLSAADVNMVKAFPRNLVFEARQTFASDTPGAEVRNIAPDARQFTLVVRHIFAALPEAGYTSRSFDPRGGSFATQILDFGAPLGRQIVRNLANRFRLERIDPDAPRSRVKKPIVSISTMPRPSRSEPPSLKARPGGSRRSKRPVTSTLIAWRSCLRAPTRSTSTTMW
;
A
#
# COMPACT_ATOMS: atom_id res chain seq x y z
N MET A 1 15.42 82.55 2.43
CA MET A 1 14.53 81.37 2.35
C MET A 1 15.36 80.18 1.89
N ILE A 2 15.81 79.32 2.81
CA ILE A 2 16.64 78.13 2.50
C ILE A 2 15.78 76.90 2.81
N ARG A 3 15.42 76.13 1.77
CA ARG A 3 14.65 74.89 1.88
C ARG A 3 15.62 73.72 2.07
N ILE A 4 15.70 73.19 3.28
CA ILE A 4 16.39 71.94 3.59
C ILE A 4 15.48 70.79 3.18
N THR A 5 15.92 70.02 2.19
CA THR A 5 15.21 68.83 1.69
C THR A 5 15.74 67.63 2.47
N MET A 6 14.91 67.07 3.34
CA MET A 6 15.25 65.91 4.18
C MET A 6 14.95 64.62 3.41
N LEU A 7 15.98 63.87 3.04
CA LEU A 7 15.87 62.55 2.40
C LEU A 7 15.60 61.49 3.48
N LEU A 8 14.39 60.91 3.45
CA LEU A 8 13.97 59.82 4.33
C LEU A 8 14.41 58.48 3.70
N GLY A 9 15.49 57.89 4.22
CA GLY A 9 15.97 56.57 3.82
C GLY A 9 15.07 55.47 4.37
N LEU A 10 14.37 54.75 3.48
CA LEU A 10 13.56 53.59 3.84
C LEU A 10 14.47 52.37 4.04
N ALA A 11 14.83 52.09 5.29
CA ALA A 11 15.56 50.87 5.65
C ALA A 11 14.62 49.66 5.58
N LEU A 12 14.82 48.78 4.59
CA LEU A 12 14.19 47.46 4.56
C LEU A 12 14.72 46.63 5.73
N ALA A 13 13.93 46.53 6.80
CA ALA A 13 14.19 45.61 7.90
C ALA A 13 13.96 44.17 7.41
N ALA A 14 15.05 43.44 7.15
CA ALA A 14 15.00 42.00 6.94
C ALA A 14 14.62 41.33 8.26
N THR A 15 13.34 40.99 8.43
CA THR A 15 12.88 40.23 9.59
C THR A 15 13.50 38.83 9.55
N PRO A 16 14.28 38.41 10.56
CA PRO A 16 14.85 37.07 10.60
C PRO A 16 13.72 36.04 10.70
N LEU A 17 13.80 34.99 9.87
CA LEU A 17 12.86 33.88 9.92
C LEU A 17 12.94 33.18 11.29
N PRO A 18 11.82 32.66 11.82
CA PRO A 18 11.83 31.90 13.06
C PRO A 18 12.77 30.68 12.95
N ALA A 19 13.48 30.32 14.03
CA ALA A 19 14.49 29.27 14.03
C ALA A 19 13.97 27.87 13.59
N SER A 20 12.68 27.60 13.79
CA SER A 20 12.00 26.40 13.27
C SER A 20 11.87 26.41 11.75
N ALA A 21 11.68 27.58 11.13
CA ALA A 21 11.65 27.72 9.68
C ALA A 21 13.04 27.60 9.05
N GLN A 22 14.06 28.12 9.74
CA GLN A 22 15.46 28.00 9.30
C GLN A 22 15.93 26.54 9.26
N SER A 23 15.60 25.75 10.30
CA SER A 23 15.95 24.32 10.38
C SER A 23 15.19 23.44 9.38
N ALA A 24 13.93 23.78 9.10
CA ALA A 24 13.15 23.14 8.05
C ALA A 24 13.75 23.36 6.66
N ALA A 25 14.03 24.63 6.32
CA ALA A 25 14.62 25.00 5.04
C ALA A 25 16.00 24.35 4.85
N ALA A 26 16.81 24.31 5.91
CA ALA A 26 18.09 23.60 5.90
C ALA A 26 17.91 22.10 5.62
N ALA A 27 16.95 21.43 6.26
CA ALA A 27 16.70 20.00 6.06
C ALA A 27 16.20 19.66 4.64
N LEU A 28 15.53 20.59 3.96
CA LEU A 28 15.00 20.41 2.61
C LEU A 28 15.94 20.89 1.50
N THR A 29 17.05 21.53 1.85
CA THR A 29 18.05 22.00 0.89
C THR A 29 18.60 20.82 0.08
N GLY A 30 18.56 20.93 -1.25
CA GLY A 30 19.07 19.89 -2.15
C GLY A 30 18.16 18.66 -2.31
N THR A 31 16.94 18.69 -1.76
CA THR A 31 15.98 17.60 -1.90
C THR A 31 15.08 17.77 -3.14
N GLU A 32 14.68 16.66 -3.75
CA GLU A 32 13.67 16.64 -4.81
C GLU A 32 12.27 16.49 -4.21
N ARG A 33 11.36 17.40 -4.54
CA ARG A 33 9.97 17.33 -4.11
C ARG A 33 9.12 16.50 -5.06
N LEU A 34 8.41 15.53 -4.51
CA LEU A 34 7.35 14.77 -5.16
C LEU A 34 5.99 15.12 -4.54
N ASP A 35 5.05 15.58 -5.35
CA ASP A 35 3.68 15.84 -4.92
C ASP A 35 2.77 14.64 -5.20
N GLY A 36 1.94 14.27 -4.23
CA GLY A 36 1.01 13.15 -4.30
C GLY A 36 0.07 13.17 -3.10
N LEU A 37 -0.31 12.00 -2.59
CA LEU A 37 -1.17 11.87 -1.40
C LEU A 37 -0.65 12.70 -0.21
N LEU A 38 0.66 12.67 0.02
CA LEU A 38 1.38 13.57 0.91
C LEU A 38 2.67 14.00 0.20
N PRO A 39 3.15 15.24 0.41
CA PRO A 39 4.41 15.67 -0.16
C PRO A 39 5.57 14.84 0.38
N VAL A 40 6.43 14.37 -0.51
CA VAL A 40 7.66 13.65 -0.19
C VAL A 40 8.85 14.46 -0.69
N HIS A 41 9.91 14.55 0.11
CA HIS A 41 11.16 15.19 -0.28
C HIS A 41 12.28 14.14 -0.23
N LEU A 42 12.94 13.95 -1.36
CA LEU A 42 13.97 12.93 -1.55
C LEU A 42 15.35 13.56 -1.46
N ASP A 43 16.13 13.11 -0.48
CA ASP A 43 17.57 13.38 -0.43
C ASP A 43 18.31 12.17 -1.00
N ARG A 44 18.62 12.22 -2.30
CA ARG A 44 19.32 11.09 -2.95
C ARG A 44 20.77 10.93 -2.48
N ALA A 45 21.42 12.02 -2.08
CA ALA A 45 22.81 11.98 -1.64
C ALA A 45 22.91 11.44 -0.20
N GLY A 46 22.03 11.89 0.70
CA GLY A 46 21.97 11.45 2.08
C GLY A 46 21.14 10.19 2.33
N GLY A 47 20.44 9.67 1.32
CA GLY A 47 19.61 8.47 1.44
C GLY A 47 18.32 8.65 2.26
N ARG A 48 17.85 9.89 2.42
CA ARG A 48 16.70 10.21 3.29
C ARG A 48 15.40 10.35 2.48
N ILE A 49 14.30 9.90 3.07
CA ILE A 49 12.96 10.02 2.50
C ILE A 49 12.12 10.83 3.48
N LEU A 50 12.05 12.13 3.25
CA LEU A 50 11.37 13.05 4.16
C LEU A 50 9.88 13.16 3.78
N LEU A 51 9.02 12.62 4.62
CA LEU A 51 7.58 12.67 4.46
C LEU A 51 7.01 13.89 5.20
N SER A 52 6.26 14.72 4.47
CA SER A 52 5.55 15.87 5.03
C SER A 52 4.14 15.48 5.46
N LEU A 53 3.92 15.34 6.76
CA LEU A 53 2.65 14.98 7.36
C LEU A 53 1.83 16.22 7.74
N PRO A 54 0.49 16.13 7.79
CA PRO A 54 -0.36 17.22 8.26
C PRO A 54 -0.04 17.61 9.71
N ALA A 55 -0.39 18.85 10.07
CA ALA A 55 -0.33 19.29 11.47
C ALA A 55 -1.20 18.39 12.35
N PRO A 56 -0.70 17.95 13.52
CA PRO A 56 -1.46 17.09 14.41
C PRO A 56 -2.63 17.82 15.05
N ALA A 57 -3.73 17.11 15.25
CA ALA A 57 -4.85 17.53 16.08
C ALA A 57 -4.46 17.58 17.57
N ARG A 58 -5.38 18.03 18.42
CA ARG A 58 -5.13 18.21 19.87
C ARG A 58 -4.74 16.92 20.59
N ASP A 59 -5.23 15.78 20.12
CA ASP A 59 -4.92 14.44 20.60
C ASP A 59 -3.61 13.88 20.02
N GLY A 60 -2.85 14.70 19.29
CA GLY A 60 -1.59 14.32 18.64
C GLY A 60 -1.78 13.58 17.32
N LEU A 61 -3.00 13.27 16.89
CA LEU A 61 -3.25 12.57 15.62
C LEU A 61 -2.91 13.47 14.42
N SER A 62 -1.97 13.05 13.59
CA SER A 62 -1.62 13.76 12.35
C SER A 62 -2.41 13.25 11.15
N THR A 63 -2.43 11.94 10.92
CA THR A 63 -3.16 11.36 9.78
C THR A 63 -3.47 9.88 9.99
N ARG A 64 -4.46 9.37 9.24
CA ARG A 64 -4.78 7.95 9.10
C ARG A 64 -4.68 7.54 7.64
N LEU A 65 -4.03 6.41 7.38
CA LEU A 65 -3.74 5.89 6.06
C LEU A 65 -4.02 4.39 6.03
N LEU A 66 -4.33 3.86 4.86
CA LEU A 66 -4.22 2.42 4.63
C LEU A 66 -2.76 2.08 4.35
N TYR A 67 -2.20 1.16 5.11
CA TYR A 67 -0.85 0.65 4.93
C TYR A 67 -0.89 -0.80 4.49
N SER A 68 -0.13 -1.13 3.46
CA SER A 68 0.10 -2.50 3.05
C SER A 68 1.52 -2.67 2.52
N THR A 69 2.00 -3.90 2.57
CA THR A 69 3.27 -4.31 1.99
C THR A 69 3.03 -5.29 0.85
N ALA A 70 3.98 -5.40 -0.07
CA ALA A 70 3.97 -6.45 -1.08
C ALA A 70 5.40 -6.80 -1.49
N LEU A 71 5.66 -8.04 -1.86
CA LEU A 71 6.95 -8.42 -2.42
C LEU A 71 7.09 -7.93 -3.86
N ARG A 72 8.15 -7.17 -4.15
CA ARG A 72 8.50 -6.80 -5.54
C ARG A 72 9.31 -7.89 -6.21
N THR A 73 10.21 -8.51 -5.46
CA THR A 73 10.95 -9.74 -5.82
C THR A 73 10.49 -10.88 -4.93
N GLY A 74 10.64 -12.12 -5.38
CA GLY A 74 10.35 -13.30 -4.59
C GLY A 74 11.59 -14.15 -4.36
N LEU A 75 11.53 -15.03 -3.36
CA LEU A 75 12.54 -16.05 -3.12
C LEU A 75 12.46 -17.19 -4.15
N GLY A 76 11.27 -17.49 -4.67
CA GLY A 76 11.08 -18.54 -5.67
C GLY A 76 10.92 -19.96 -5.09
N SER A 77 10.56 -20.08 -3.81
CA SER A 77 10.21 -21.35 -3.16
C SER A 77 8.70 -21.37 -2.87
N ALA A 78 7.99 -22.29 -3.53
CA ALA A 78 6.56 -22.48 -3.30
C ALA A 78 6.22 -22.93 -1.86
N PRO A 79 7.01 -23.83 -1.21
CA PRO A 79 6.80 -24.15 0.21
C PRO A 79 6.92 -22.96 1.16
N ILE A 80 7.87 -22.04 0.90
CA ILE A 80 8.07 -20.85 1.75
C ILE A 80 7.02 -19.78 1.46
N GLY A 81 6.54 -19.67 0.21
CA GLY A 81 5.48 -18.73 -0.18
C GLY A 81 5.91 -17.27 -0.22
N LEU A 82 7.22 -16.99 -0.31
CA LEU A 82 7.76 -15.65 -0.52
C LEU A 82 7.81 -15.32 -2.02
N ASP A 83 6.65 -15.36 -2.67
CA ASP A 83 6.56 -15.17 -4.11
C ASP A 83 6.55 -13.69 -4.51
N ARG A 84 6.97 -13.43 -5.75
CA ARG A 84 6.84 -12.09 -6.34
C ARG A 84 5.37 -11.67 -6.33
N ALA A 85 5.13 -10.41 -5.98
CA ALA A 85 3.82 -9.80 -5.82
C ALA A 85 2.98 -10.38 -4.67
N ALA A 86 3.55 -11.22 -3.80
CA ALA A 86 2.84 -11.70 -2.61
C ALA A 86 2.43 -10.50 -1.73
N PRO A 87 1.11 -10.29 -1.53
CA PRO A 87 0.62 -9.19 -0.72
C PRO A 87 0.89 -9.45 0.77
N GLY A 88 1.02 -8.37 1.53
CA GLY A 88 0.85 -8.35 2.97
C GLY A 88 -0.59 -7.97 3.34
N PRO A 89 -0.92 -7.97 4.64
CA PRO A 89 -2.20 -7.48 5.10
C PRO A 89 -2.37 -5.98 4.76
N ALA A 90 -3.62 -5.55 4.61
CA ALA A 90 -3.97 -4.13 4.61
C ALA A 90 -4.37 -3.74 6.04
N GLN A 91 -3.71 -2.71 6.57
CA GLN A 91 -3.80 -2.31 7.97
C GLN A 91 -4.08 -0.81 8.10
N MET A 92 -4.70 -0.39 9.20
CA MET A 92 -4.95 1.01 9.49
C MET A 92 -3.70 1.63 10.13
N LEU A 93 -2.92 2.37 9.35
CA LEU A 93 -1.77 3.11 9.86
C LEU A 93 -2.21 4.47 10.38
N VAL A 94 -1.91 4.72 11.63
CA VAL A 94 -2.15 5.96 12.34
C VAL A 94 -0.82 6.61 12.65
N VAL A 95 -0.71 7.90 12.33
CA VAL A 95 0.49 8.67 12.60
C VAL A 95 0.20 9.67 13.72
N ARG A 96 0.90 9.52 14.85
CA ARG A 96 0.70 10.38 16.04
C ARG A 96 1.97 11.11 16.41
N ARG A 97 1.85 12.38 16.80
CA ARG A 97 2.96 13.14 17.38
C ARG A 97 3.05 12.87 18.87
N LEU A 98 4.23 12.44 19.31
CA LEU A 98 4.61 12.21 20.69
C LEU A 98 5.76 13.16 21.06
N GLY A 99 5.42 14.43 21.28
CA GLY A 99 6.40 15.48 21.57
C GLY A 99 7.36 15.74 20.40
N LYS A 100 8.64 15.37 20.59
CA LYS A 100 9.71 15.49 19.57
C LYS A 100 9.71 14.32 18.57
N LYS A 101 8.94 13.27 18.85
CA LYS A 101 8.86 12.07 18.01
C LYS A 101 7.52 11.96 17.31
N VAL A 102 7.48 11.16 16.26
CA VAL A 102 6.26 10.67 15.63
C VAL A 102 6.21 9.16 15.80
N ALA A 103 5.01 8.62 16.03
CA ALA A 103 4.74 7.20 16.08
C ALA A 103 3.95 6.77 14.86
N PHE A 104 4.38 5.68 14.24
CA PHE A 104 3.63 4.94 13.23
C PHE A 104 3.00 3.76 13.94
N GLU A 105 1.68 3.79 14.09
CA GLU A 105 0.90 2.84 14.88
C GLU A 105 -0.11 2.11 14.00
N LEU A 106 -0.38 0.87 14.31
CA LEU A 106 -1.51 0.13 13.76
C LEU A 106 -2.70 0.23 14.70
N GLU A 107 -3.78 0.80 14.19
CA GLU A 107 -5.08 0.80 14.85
C GLU A 107 -5.83 -0.50 14.51
N ASN A 108 -6.60 -1.00 15.47
CA ASN A 108 -7.38 -2.22 15.31
C ASN A 108 -8.86 -1.89 15.02
N PRO A 109 -9.31 -1.93 13.76
CA PRO A 109 -10.70 -1.59 13.41
C PRO A 109 -11.71 -2.70 13.78
N ARG A 110 -11.26 -3.83 14.33
CA ARG A 110 -12.11 -4.98 14.66
C ARG A 110 -13.04 -4.71 15.84
N PHE A 111 -12.59 -3.91 16.80
CA PHE A 111 -13.34 -3.59 18.01
C PHE A 111 -13.90 -2.18 17.88
N ARG A 112 -15.22 -2.03 17.96
CA ARG A 112 -15.89 -0.74 17.77
C ARG A 112 -17.24 -0.71 18.47
N ALA A 113 -17.83 0.49 18.59
CA ALA A 113 -19.21 0.67 19.05
C ALA A 113 -20.04 1.37 17.97
N THR A 114 -20.55 0.63 17.00
CA THR A 114 -21.31 1.20 15.87
C THR A 114 -22.61 1.80 16.39
N GLY A 115 -22.85 3.09 16.10
CA GLY A 115 -24.08 3.77 16.53
C GLY A 115 -24.10 4.19 18.00
N GLY A 116 -23.03 3.93 18.76
CA GLY A 116 -22.83 4.50 20.09
C GLY A 116 -22.49 5.99 20.03
N SER A 117 -22.61 6.66 21.17
CA SER A 117 -22.13 8.03 21.39
C SER A 117 -20.62 8.15 21.15
N PRO A 118 -20.08 9.37 20.94
CA PRO A 118 -18.64 9.58 20.79
C PRO A 118 -17.81 9.01 21.96
N ALA A 119 -18.36 9.06 23.19
CA ALA A 119 -17.70 8.51 24.37
C ALA A 119 -17.65 6.97 24.35
N GLU A 120 -18.72 6.31 23.93
CA GLU A 120 -18.75 4.84 23.80
C GLU A 120 -17.84 4.35 22.67
N GLN A 121 -17.77 5.09 21.56
CA GLN A 121 -16.83 4.80 20.47
C GLN A 121 -15.39 4.93 20.94
N ALA A 122 -15.05 6.01 21.65
CA ALA A 122 -13.71 6.19 22.23
C ALA A 122 -13.38 5.08 23.23
N ALA A 123 -14.30 4.76 24.16
CA ALA A 123 -14.10 3.68 25.12
C ALA A 123 -13.85 2.32 24.44
N ALA A 124 -14.60 2.01 23.37
CA ALA A 124 -14.38 0.80 22.60
C ALA A 124 -13.03 0.79 21.86
N THR A 125 -12.51 1.95 21.44
CA THR A 125 -11.18 2.05 20.85
C THR A 125 -10.08 1.92 21.91
N ASP A 126 -10.22 2.60 23.03
CA ASP A 126 -9.21 2.68 24.10
C ASP A 126 -9.11 1.39 24.92
N ALA A 127 -10.15 0.55 24.90
CA ALA A 127 -10.18 -0.74 25.59
C ALA A 127 -9.28 -1.82 24.95
N PHE A 128 -8.74 -1.59 23.74
CA PHE A 128 -7.93 -2.57 23.02
C PHE A 128 -6.57 -2.02 22.61
N ALA A 129 -5.57 -2.90 22.64
CA ALA A 129 -4.19 -2.53 22.33
C ALA A 129 -4.03 -2.11 20.85
N THR A 130 -3.23 -1.06 20.64
CA THR A 130 -2.65 -0.70 19.34
C THR A 130 -1.23 -1.27 19.25
N SER A 131 -0.62 -1.21 18.06
CA SER A 131 0.76 -1.66 17.87
C SER A 131 1.62 -0.58 17.25
N THR A 132 2.59 -0.05 18.01
CA THR A 132 3.58 0.89 17.49
C THR A 132 4.62 0.15 16.65
N LEU A 133 4.66 0.43 15.35
CA LEU A 133 5.62 -0.17 14.42
C LEU A 133 7.00 0.49 14.48
N TRP A 134 7.01 1.81 14.70
CA TRP A 134 8.20 2.64 14.63
C TRP A 134 8.00 4.01 15.27
N LEU A 135 9.10 4.56 15.79
CA LEU A 135 9.21 5.93 16.28
C LEU A 135 10.30 6.66 15.49
N GLY A 136 9.97 7.83 14.97
CA GLY A 136 10.91 8.71 14.26
C GLY A 136 11.03 10.06 14.93
N ASP A 137 12.14 10.76 14.72
CA ASP A 137 12.28 12.15 15.15
C ASP A 137 11.59 13.10 14.19
N VAL A 138 10.91 14.11 14.74
CA VAL A 138 10.30 15.18 13.95
C VAL A 138 11.34 16.23 13.66
N ILE A 139 11.58 16.48 12.38
CA ILE A 139 12.35 17.62 11.90
C ILE A 139 11.45 18.86 11.98
N PRO A 140 11.86 19.94 12.66
CA PRO A 140 11.05 21.14 12.75
C PRO A 140 10.68 21.67 11.36
N SER A 141 9.42 22.10 11.21
CA SER A 141 8.90 22.73 9.99
C SER A 141 8.30 24.10 10.32
N ALA A 142 8.45 25.07 9.41
CA ALA A 142 7.85 26.40 9.54
C ALA A 142 6.32 26.36 9.52
N ASP A 143 5.75 25.42 8.76
CA ASP A 143 4.36 25.46 8.32
C ASP A 143 3.41 24.68 9.27
N GLY A 144 3.89 24.32 10.47
CA GLY A 144 3.14 23.50 11.44
C GLY A 144 2.96 22.02 11.05
N ARG A 145 3.36 21.65 9.83
CA ARG A 145 3.46 20.27 9.35
C ARG A 145 4.54 19.51 10.10
N LEU A 146 4.46 18.18 10.10
CA LEU A 146 5.52 17.33 10.65
C LEU A 146 6.38 16.82 9.49
N LEU A 147 7.67 17.07 9.54
CA LEU A 147 8.62 16.52 8.57
C LEU A 147 9.36 15.36 9.24
N VAL A 148 9.34 14.19 8.62
CA VAL A 148 9.85 12.95 9.21
C VAL A 148 10.61 12.15 8.18
N ASP A 149 11.83 11.69 8.51
CA ASP A 149 12.55 10.73 7.67
C ASP A 149 12.03 9.32 7.89
N ILE A 150 11.37 8.76 6.88
CA ILE A 150 10.75 7.42 6.96
C ILE A 150 11.66 6.31 6.41
N ALA A 151 12.86 6.63 5.89
CA ALA A 151 13.76 5.61 5.36
C ALA A 151 14.08 4.48 6.37
N PRO A 152 14.33 4.76 7.67
CA PRO A 152 14.54 3.71 8.67
C PRO A 152 13.31 2.85 8.93
N PHE A 153 12.10 3.39 8.79
CA PHE A 153 10.85 2.61 8.91
C PHE A 153 10.73 1.59 7.77
N LEU A 154 10.98 2.03 6.53
CA LEU A 154 10.84 1.21 5.33
C LEU A 154 11.86 0.05 5.29
N ALA A 155 13.03 0.22 5.90
CA ALA A 155 14.04 -0.84 5.98
C ALA A 155 13.66 -1.99 6.93
N ARG A 156 12.63 -1.84 7.77
CA ARG A 156 12.20 -2.85 8.75
C ARG A 156 11.40 -3.97 8.10
N ASP A 157 11.50 -5.17 8.67
CA ASP A 157 10.68 -6.33 8.29
C ASP A 157 9.23 -6.17 8.80
N THR A 158 8.50 -5.24 8.19
CA THR A 158 7.07 -5.00 8.48
C THR A 158 6.15 -5.96 7.74
N LYS A 159 6.66 -6.72 6.77
CA LYS A 159 5.91 -7.80 6.12
C LYS A 159 5.91 -9.09 6.95
N GLY A 160 6.89 -9.27 7.84
CA GLY A 160 7.04 -10.49 8.65
C GLY A 160 7.69 -11.61 7.86
N ILE A 161 8.69 -11.29 7.02
CA ILE A 161 9.42 -12.27 6.21
C ILE A 161 10.19 -13.25 7.09
N ALA A 162 10.84 -12.78 8.16
CA ALA A 162 11.56 -13.65 9.09
C ALA A 162 10.59 -14.62 9.81
N ASP A 163 9.41 -14.12 10.19
CA ASP A 163 8.35 -14.94 10.78
C ASP A 163 7.82 -15.97 9.79
N GLN A 164 7.55 -15.57 8.55
CA GLN A 164 7.08 -16.46 7.49
C GLN A 164 8.10 -17.57 7.19
N LEU A 165 9.40 -17.27 7.17
CA LEU A 165 10.45 -18.28 7.01
C LEU A 165 10.42 -19.30 8.15
N ARG A 166 10.39 -18.80 9.39
CA ARG A 166 10.33 -19.66 10.58
C ARG A 166 9.13 -20.60 10.51
N ASP A 167 7.96 -20.06 10.16
CA ASP A 167 6.71 -20.81 10.09
C ASP A 167 6.70 -21.83 8.94
N ALA A 168 7.46 -21.57 7.87
CA ALA A 168 7.72 -22.51 6.77
C ALA A 168 8.84 -23.55 7.07
N GLY A 169 9.41 -23.54 8.28
CA GLY A 169 10.45 -24.48 8.70
C GLY A 169 11.90 -24.01 8.44
N GLU A 170 12.08 -22.84 7.83
CA GLU A 170 13.37 -22.17 7.65
C GLU A 170 13.71 -21.37 8.93
N LYS A 171 14.40 -22.00 9.87
CA LYS A 171 14.73 -21.40 11.17
C LYS A 171 16.03 -20.58 11.12
N GLY A 172 16.17 -19.63 12.04
CA GLY A 172 17.41 -18.88 12.24
C GLY A 172 17.57 -17.63 11.37
N TRP A 173 16.61 -17.33 10.49
CA TRP A 173 16.64 -16.15 9.64
C TRP A 173 16.32 -14.87 10.41
N LYS A 174 17.14 -13.84 10.23
CA LYS A 174 16.95 -12.51 10.81
C LYS A 174 17.28 -11.43 9.79
N LEU A 175 16.56 -10.31 9.88
CA LEU A 175 16.89 -9.11 9.11
C LEU A 175 18.26 -8.56 9.54
N VAL A 176 19.13 -8.29 8.57
CA VAL A 176 20.43 -7.65 8.77
C VAL A 176 20.27 -6.16 8.46
N ALA A 177 20.25 -5.33 9.50
CA ALA A 177 19.99 -3.89 9.37
C ALA A 177 21.02 -3.19 8.46
N ASP A 178 22.30 -3.51 8.60
CA ASP A 178 23.38 -2.86 7.83
C ASP A 178 23.34 -3.19 6.33
N LEU A 179 22.66 -4.27 5.95
CA LEU A 179 22.45 -4.70 4.57
C LEU A 179 21.03 -4.39 4.06
N SER A 180 20.25 -3.61 4.82
CA SER A 180 18.86 -3.29 4.53
C SER A 180 18.66 -1.78 4.48
N ALA A 181 18.03 -1.29 3.42
CA ALA A 181 17.86 0.15 3.21
C ALA A 181 16.64 0.45 2.33
N ALA A 182 16.04 1.62 2.55
CA ALA A 182 15.04 2.17 1.64
C ALA A 182 15.71 2.59 0.31
N ASP A 183 15.05 2.31 -0.82
CA ASP A 183 15.53 2.70 -2.14
C ASP A 183 14.96 4.08 -2.52
N VAL A 184 15.75 5.13 -2.32
CA VAL A 184 15.39 6.52 -2.65
C VAL A 184 15.11 6.75 -4.14
N ASN A 185 15.55 5.84 -5.03
CA ASN A 185 15.27 5.93 -6.46
C ASN A 185 13.93 5.29 -6.84
N MET A 186 13.33 4.52 -5.93
CA MET A 186 12.08 3.79 -6.14
C MET A 186 10.94 4.34 -5.28
N VAL A 187 10.72 5.65 -5.40
CA VAL A 187 9.60 6.35 -4.78
C VAL A 187 8.63 6.84 -5.85
N LYS A 188 7.35 6.53 -5.68
CA LYS A 188 6.28 6.99 -6.58
C LYS A 188 5.18 7.67 -5.77
N ALA A 189 4.91 8.91 -6.12
CA ALA A 189 3.83 9.69 -5.56
C ALA A 189 2.65 9.74 -6.54
N PHE A 190 1.48 9.30 -6.09
CA PHE A 190 0.22 9.40 -6.83
C PHE A 190 -0.80 10.17 -5.99
N PRO A 191 -1.87 10.70 -6.60
CA PRO A 191 -2.86 11.49 -5.87
C PRO A 191 -3.51 10.79 -4.67
N ARG A 192 -3.67 9.46 -4.75
CA ARG A 192 -4.35 8.66 -3.69
C ARG A 192 -3.44 7.66 -2.98
N ASN A 193 -2.18 7.56 -3.37
CA ASN A 193 -1.24 6.63 -2.74
C ASN A 193 0.21 7.03 -2.95
N LEU A 194 1.07 6.60 -2.03
CA LEU A 194 2.52 6.64 -2.13
C LEU A 194 3.04 5.21 -2.17
N VAL A 195 4.05 4.98 -2.99
CA VAL A 195 4.70 3.68 -3.12
C VAL A 195 6.19 3.89 -2.90
N PHE A 196 6.75 3.11 -1.98
CA PHE A 196 8.17 3.07 -1.68
C PHE A 196 8.68 1.65 -1.85
N GLU A 197 9.94 1.47 -2.18
CA GLU A 197 10.59 0.16 -2.17
C GLU A 197 11.78 0.19 -1.21
N ALA A 198 12.02 -0.94 -0.54
CA ALA A 198 13.14 -1.15 0.36
C ALA A 198 13.78 -2.49 0.05
N ARG A 199 15.11 -2.53 0.10
CA ARG A 199 15.88 -3.76 0.04
C ARG A 199 16.06 -4.25 1.47
N GLN A 200 15.64 -5.48 1.71
CA GLN A 200 15.70 -6.12 3.02
C GLN A 200 16.48 -7.42 2.88
N THR A 201 17.61 -7.48 3.59
CA THR A 201 18.52 -8.62 3.54
C THR A 201 18.36 -9.44 4.80
N PHE A 202 18.18 -10.74 4.63
CA PHE A 202 18.03 -11.70 5.71
C PHE A 202 19.23 -12.63 5.72
N ALA A 203 19.74 -12.95 6.91
CA ALA A 203 20.84 -13.89 7.08
C ALA A 203 20.51 -14.97 8.11
N SER A 204 21.11 -16.14 7.93
CA SER A 204 21.04 -17.28 8.84
C SER A 204 22.36 -18.05 8.84
N ASP A 205 22.80 -18.49 10.02
CA ASP A 205 23.95 -19.39 10.15
C ASP A 205 23.62 -20.84 9.80
N THR A 206 22.33 -21.17 9.81
CA THR A 206 21.81 -22.52 9.54
C THR A 206 20.73 -22.45 8.46
N PRO A 207 21.09 -22.08 7.21
CA PRO A 207 20.09 -22.00 6.15
C PRO A 207 19.48 -23.38 5.89
N GLY A 208 18.19 -23.47 5.62
CA GLY A 208 17.54 -24.72 5.27
C GLY A 208 17.77 -25.12 3.80
N ALA A 209 17.22 -26.27 3.41
CA ALA A 209 17.47 -26.85 2.10
C ALA A 209 16.87 -26.02 0.95
N GLU A 210 15.71 -25.40 1.18
CA GLU A 210 15.01 -24.60 0.18
C GLU A 210 15.83 -23.37 -0.19
N VAL A 211 16.30 -22.61 0.81
CA VAL A 211 17.09 -21.41 0.54
C VAL A 211 18.46 -21.76 -0.06
N ARG A 212 19.14 -22.80 0.44
CA ARG A 212 20.42 -23.27 -0.12
C ARG A 212 20.34 -23.63 -1.60
N ASN A 213 19.20 -24.15 -2.04
CA ASN A 213 19.00 -24.58 -3.42
C ASN A 213 18.74 -23.40 -4.38
N ILE A 214 18.25 -22.27 -3.87
CA ILE A 214 17.74 -21.17 -4.69
C ILE A 214 18.61 -19.91 -4.59
N ALA A 215 19.03 -19.54 -3.38
CA ALA A 215 19.77 -18.31 -3.15
C ALA A 215 21.20 -18.42 -3.69
N PRO A 216 21.74 -17.37 -4.34
CA PRO A 216 23.13 -17.36 -4.80
C PRO A 216 24.14 -17.53 -3.66
N ASP A 217 23.83 -16.95 -2.49
CA ASP A 217 24.53 -17.19 -1.23
C ASP A 217 23.55 -17.91 -0.30
N ALA A 218 23.93 -19.11 0.15
CA ALA A 218 23.10 -19.91 1.02
C ALA A 218 22.77 -19.22 2.35
N ARG A 219 23.67 -18.39 2.89
CA ARG A 219 23.55 -17.82 4.24
C ARG A 219 22.84 -16.48 4.27
N GLN A 220 22.64 -15.85 3.12
CA GLN A 220 21.98 -14.55 3.04
C GLN A 220 21.26 -14.36 1.72
N PHE A 221 20.10 -13.72 1.76
CA PHE A 221 19.39 -13.31 0.55
C PHE A 221 18.70 -11.97 0.76
N THR A 222 18.44 -11.28 -0.34
CA THR A 222 17.80 -9.96 -0.32
C THR A 222 16.47 -10.01 -1.06
N LEU A 223 15.43 -9.46 -0.44
CA LEU A 223 14.14 -9.21 -1.08
C LEU A 223 13.88 -7.71 -1.19
N VAL A 224 13.18 -7.32 -2.26
CA VAL A 224 12.66 -5.97 -2.42
C VAL A 224 11.23 -5.96 -1.91
N VAL A 225 10.99 -5.23 -0.83
CA VAL A 225 9.66 -5.04 -0.24
C VAL A 225 9.12 -3.70 -0.70
N ARG A 226 7.89 -3.72 -1.18
CA ARG A 226 7.14 -2.52 -1.53
C ARG A 226 6.24 -2.13 -0.36
N HIS A 227 6.28 -0.86 0.02
CA HIS A 227 5.41 -0.24 1.00
C HIS A 227 4.42 0.66 0.29
N ILE A 228 3.15 0.57 0.68
CA ILE A 228 2.06 1.30 0.05
C ILE A 228 1.31 2.05 1.13
N PHE A 229 1.33 3.38 1.06
CA PHE A 229 0.45 4.24 1.85
C PHE A 229 -0.67 4.71 0.94
N ALA A 230 -1.92 4.44 1.29
CA ALA A 230 -3.08 4.84 0.50
C ALA A 230 -4.06 5.67 1.33
N ALA A 231 -4.75 6.59 0.64
CA ALA A 231 -5.82 7.37 1.23
C ALA A 231 -6.94 6.46 1.72
N LEU A 232 -7.58 6.85 2.82
CA LEU A 232 -8.85 6.24 3.21
C LEU A 232 -9.91 6.49 2.12
N PRO A 233 -10.83 5.54 1.91
CA PRO A 233 -11.97 5.76 1.04
C PRO A 233 -12.85 6.88 1.60
N GLU A 234 -13.58 7.56 0.71
CA GLU A 234 -14.58 8.55 1.11
C GLU A 234 -15.68 7.89 1.95
N ALA A 235 -16.34 8.67 2.80
CA ALA A 235 -17.48 8.21 3.58
C ALA A 235 -18.65 7.69 2.70
N GLY A 236 -19.60 7.02 3.32
CA GLY A 236 -20.81 6.50 2.66
C GLY A 236 -20.74 5.04 2.20
N TYR A 237 -19.78 4.25 2.70
CA TYR A 237 -19.84 2.79 2.52
C TYR A 237 -20.89 2.17 3.44
N THR A 238 -21.89 1.52 2.86
CA THR A 238 -22.89 0.76 3.62
C THR A 238 -22.38 -0.65 3.90
N SER A 239 -22.09 -0.95 5.16
CA SER A 239 -21.76 -2.32 5.58
C SER A 239 -22.97 -3.25 5.41
N ARG A 240 -22.73 -4.52 5.12
CA ARG A 240 -23.78 -5.56 5.04
C ARG A 240 -23.39 -6.74 5.90
N SER A 241 -24.37 -7.36 6.55
CA SER A 241 -24.16 -8.64 7.24
C SER A 241 -23.77 -9.71 6.23
N PHE A 242 -22.86 -10.58 6.64
CA PHE A 242 -22.44 -11.74 5.88
C PHE A 242 -23.55 -12.81 5.88
N ASP A 243 -23.82 -13.37 4.70
CA ASP A 243 -24.66 -14.56 4.53
C ASP A 243 -23.80 -15.67 3.91
N PRO A 244 -23.62 -16.82 4.58
CA PRO A 244 -22.79 -17.92 4.09
C PRO A 244 -23.28 -18.50 2.75
N ARG A 245 -24.55 -18.31 2.40
CA ARG A 245 -25.11 -18.76 1.11
C ARG A 245 -24.67 -17.88 -0.06
N GLY A 246 -24.14 -16.69 0.21
CA GLY A 246 -23.84 -15.68 -0.80
C GLY A 246 -22.49 -15.84 -1.51
N GLY A 247 -21.67 -16.83 -1.14
CA GLY A 247 -20.36 -17.08 -1.75
C GLY A 247 -19.33 -15.95 -1.58
N SER A 248 -19.58 -15.01 -0.66
CA SER A 248 -18.67 -13.92 -0.33
C SER A 248 -17.68 -14.35 0.78
N PHE A 249 -16.67 -13.52 1.02
CA PHE A 249 -15.86 -13.60 2.24
C PHE A 249 -16.49 -12.75 3.35
N ALA A 250 -16.08 -13.04 4.58
CA ALA A 250 -16.50 -12.32 5.77
C ALA A 250 -15.30 -11.68 6.47
N THR A 251 -15.49 -10.45 6.95
CA THR A 251 -14.62 -9.85 7.97
C THR A 251 -15.40 -9.75 9.27
N GLN A 252 -14.88 -10.40 10.30
CA GLN A 252 -15.48 -10.40 11.63
C GLN A 252 -15.11 -9.12 12.39
N ILE A 253 -16.10 -8.56 13.10
CA ILE A 253 -15.94 -7.46 14.04
C ILE A 253 -16.59 -7.83 15.39
N LEU A 254 -16.18 -7.12 16.44
CA LEU A 254 -16.86 -7.10 17.73
C LEU A 254 -17.45 -5.71 17.93
N ASP A 255 -18.77 -5.65 17.99
CA ASP A 255 -19.54 -4.40 18.06
C ASP A 255 -20.15 -4.20 19.45
N PHE A 256 -19.46 -3.44 20.29
CA PHE A 256 -19.86 -3.12 21.65
C PHE A 256 -21.02 -2.10 21.71
N GLY A 257 -21.44 -1.55 20.57
CA GLY A 257 -22.66 -0.75 20.48
C GLY A 257 -23.93 -1.61 20.35
N ALA A 258 -23.81 -2.94 20.34
CA ALA A 258 -24.96 -3.83 20.29
C ALA A 258 -25.83 -3.70 21.55
N PRO A 259 -27.17 -3.70 21.43
CA PRO A 259 -28.06 -3.71 22.60
C PRO A 259 -27.80 -4.91 23.52
N LEU A 260 -28.07 -4.73 24.82
CA LEU A 260 -27.96 -5.81 25.80
C LEU A 260 -28.73 -7.06 25.35
N GLY A 261 -28.12 -8.24 25.53
CA GLY A 261 -28.68 -9.52 25.11
C GLY A 261 -28.55 -9.82 23.61
N ARG A 262 -27.92 -8.95 22.81
CA ARG A 262 -27.61 -9.22 21.39
C ARG A 262 -26.17 -9.66 21.20
N GLN A 263 -25.92 -10.37 20.09
CA GLN A 263 -24.57 -10.80 19.73
C GLN A 263 -23.69 -9.59 19.38
N ILE A 264 -22.55 -9.51 20.07
CA ILE A 264 -21.49 -8.51 19.84
C ILE A 264 -20.67 -8.91 18.60
N VAL A 265 -20.46 -10.21 18.38
CA VAL A 265 -19.75 -10.71 17.21
C VAL A 265 -20.62 -10.54 15.97
N ARG A 266 -20.11 -9.82 14.97
CA ARG A 266 -20.79 -9.64 13.69
C ARG A 266 -19.84 -9.97 12.54
N ASN A 267 -20.35 -10.67 11.54
CA ASN A 267 -19.63 -10.94 10.32
C ASN A 267 -20.13 -9.98 9.24
N LEU A 268 -19.24 -9.19 8.66
CA LEU A 268 -19.54 -8.26 7.57
C LEU A 268 -19.17 -8.89 6.23
N ALA A 269 -20.02 -8.72 5.23
CA ALA A 269 -19.74 -9.19 3.87
C ALA A 269 -18.67 -8.31 3.19
N ASN A 270 -17.63 -8.95 2.67
CA ASN A 270 -16.59 -8.28 1.88
C ASN A 270 -17.09 -8.06 0.46
N ARG A 271 -17.32 -6.79 0.09
CA ARG A 271 -17.87 -6.43 -1.21
C ARG A 271 -17.29 -5.11 -1.70
N PHE A 272 -17.31 -4.95 -3.02
CA PHE A 272 -17.01 -3.66 -3.63
C PHE A 272 -18.11 -2.63 -3.34
N ARG A 273 -17.69 -1.37 -3.19
CA ARG A 273 -18.60 -0.21 -3.13
C ARG A 273 -19.18 0.08 -4.51
N LEU A 274 -20.20 -0.69 -4.89
CA LEU A 274 -20.91 -0.53 -6.16
C LEU A 274 -22.21 0.24 -5.94
N GLU A 275 -22.35 1.32 -6.70
CA GLU A 275 -23.57 2.11 -6.78
C GLU A 275 -24.25 1.84 -8.13
N ARG A 276 -25.51 1.43 -8.10
CA ARG A 276 -26.33 1.29 -9.30
C ARG A 276 -26.57 2.68 -9.92
N ILE A 277 -26.64 2.73 -11.25
CA ILE A 277 -27.12 3.92 -11.96
C ILE A 277 -28.63 4.07 -11.71
N ASP A 278 -29.38 2.98 -11.87
CA ASP A 278 -30.80 2.88 -11.55
C ASP A 278 -30.98 1.93 -10.34
N PRO A 279 -31.35 2.46 -9.16
CA PRO A 279 -31.57 1.67 -7.95
C PRO A 279 -32.73 0.68 -8.05
N ASP A 280 -33.77 1.03 -8.80
CA ASP A 280 -35.05 0.31 -8.83
C ASP A 280 -35.10 -0.73 -9.96
N ALA A 281 -34.21 -0.60 -10.95
CA ALA A 281 -34.08 -1.60 -12.00
C ALA A 281 -33.60 -2.97 -11.46
N PRO A 282 -34.24 -4.09 -11.86
CA PRO A 282 -33.80 -5.45 -11.51
C PRO A 282 -32.33 -5.70 -11.83
N ARG A 283 -31.86 -5.16 -12.96
CA ARG A 283 -30.45 -5.10 -13.36
C ARG A 283 -30.11 -3.67 -13.75
N SER A 284 -29.05 -3.14 -13.16
CA SER A 284 -28.50 -1.83 -13.52
C SER A 284 -27.00 -1.94 -13.73
N ARG A 285 -26.47 -1.12 -14.65
CA ARG A 285 -25.04 -0.81 -14.69
C ARG A 285 -24.63 -0.12 -13.39
N VAL A 286 -23.33 -0.12 -13.12
CA VAL A 286 -22.75 0.54 -11.94
C VAL A 286 -22.12 1.88 -12.34
N LYS A 287 -22.26 2.90 -11.49
CA LYS A 287 -21.72 4.24 -11.75
C LYS A 287 -20.20 4.23 -11.94
N LYS A 288 -19.50 3.45 -11.10
CA LYS A 288 -18.04 3.26 -11.16
C LYS A 288 -17.76 1.77 -11.35
N PRO A 289 -17.52 1.29 -12.59
CA PRO A 289 -17.20 -0.11 -12.83
C PRO A 289 -15.84 -0.48 -12.27
N ILE A 290 -15.69 -1.74 -11.86
CA ILE A 290 -14.42 -2.29 -11.39
C ILE A 290 -13.54 -2.54 -12.62
N VAL A 291 -12.37 -1.91 -12.65
CA VAL A 291 -11.35 -2.15 -13.67
C VAL A 291 -10.24 -2.96 -13.04
N SER A 292 -10.13 -4.24 -13.39
CA SER A 292 -9.01 -5.09 -12.99
C SER A 292 -7.97 -5.09 -14.11
N ILE A 293 -6.75 -4.67 -13.80
CA ILE A 293 -5.61 -4.77 -14.71
C ILE A 293 -4.85 -6.04 -14.33
N SER A 294 -5.03 -7.11 -15.11
CA SER A 294 -4.21 -8.32 -14.94
C SER A 294 -2.86 -8.10 -15.61
N THR A 295 -1.78 -8.22 -14.84
CA THR A 295 -0.40 -8.16 -15.34
C THR A 295 0.11 -9.52 -15.83
N MET A 296 -0.74 -10.55 -15.86
CA MET A 296 -0.35 -11.84 -16.40
C MET A 296 -0.17 -11.69 -17.92
N PRO A 297 1.03 -11.97 -18.47
CA PRO A 297 1.19 -12.07 -19.91
C PRO A 297 0.15 -13.06 -20.42
N ARG A 298 -0.58 -12.69 -21.47
CA ARG A 298 -1.47 -13.63 -22.15
C ARG A 298 -0.65 -14.92 -22.38
N PRO A 299 -1.13 -16.10 -21.96
CA PRO A 299 -0.39 -17.33 -22.25
C PRO A 299 -0.10 -17.32 -23.74
N SER A 300 1.16 -17.57 -24.11
CA SER A 300 1.50 -17.80 -25.51
C SER A 300 0.47 -18.80 -26.01
N ARG A 301 -0.23 -18.44 -27.08
CA ARG A 301 -1.14 -19.37 -27.75
C ARG A 301 -0.24 -20.52 -28.16
N SER A 302 -0.23 -21.61 -27.40
CA SER A 302 0.23 -22.89 -27.90
C SER A 302 -0.73 -23.19 -29.04
N GLU A 303 -0.28 -22.89 -30.25
CA GLU A 303 -0.87 -23.47 -31.44
C GLU A 303 -0.78 -24.99 -31.20
N PRO A 304 -1.90 -25.72 -31.16
CA PRO A 304 -1.83 -27.17 -31.02
C PRO A 304 -0.92 -27.67 -32.15
N PRO A 305 0.02 -28.60 -31.88
CA PRO A 305 0.97 -29.04 -32.88
C PRO A 305 0.18 -29.45 -34.12
N SER A 306 0.46 -28.76 -35.23
CA SER A 306 -0.12 -29.09 -36.52
C SER A 306 0.20 -30.56 -36.79
N LEU A 307 -0.80 -31.42 -36.69
CA LEU A 307 -0.72 -32.80 -37.16
C LEU A 307 -0.49 -32.72 -38.68
N LYS A 308 0.78 -32.63 -39.09
CA LYS A 308 1.17 -32.91 -40.47
C LYS A 308 0.91 -34.39 -40.70
N ALA A 309 -0.20 -34.69 -41.35
CA ALA A 309 -0.49 -36.02 -41.85
C ALA A 309 0.66 -36.47 -42.77
N ARG A 310 1.32 -37.57 -42.40
CA ARG A 310 2.26 -38.31 -43.25
C ARG A 310 1.49 -38.84 -44.48
N PRO A 311 2.01 -38.71 -45.70
CA PRO A 311 1.35 -39.27 -46.88
C PRO A 311 1.70 -40.76 -47.00
N GLY A 312 0.69 -41.62 -47.09
CA GLY A 312 0.82 -43.00 -47.59
C GLY A 312 0.09 -44.06 -46.76
N GLY A 313 -0.92 -44.71 -47.36
CA GLY A 313 -1.44 -46.00 -46.85
C GLY A 313 -2.96 -46.23 -46.93
N SER A 314 -3.44 -46.59 -48.13
CA SER A 314 -4.61 -47.45 -48.46
C SER A 314 -5.93 -47.41 -47.67
N ARG A 315 -6.97 -46.94 -48.37
CA ARG A 315 -8.40 -47.35 -48.45
C ARG A 315 -8.98 -48.25 -47.33
N ARG A 316 -10.05 -47.78 -46.66
CA ARG A 316 -11.46 -48.22 -46.89
C ARG A 316 -12.49 -47.50 -46.00
N SER A 317 -13.67 -47.32 -46.59
CA SER A 317 -15.01 -47.17 -46.00
C SER A 317 -15.53 -45.76 -45.64
N LYS A 318 -16.77 -45.53 -46.10
CA LYS A 318 -17.55 -44.28 -46.19
C LYS A 318 -18.43 -44.10 -44.95
N ARG A 319 -18.60 -42.85 -44.46
CA ARG A 319 -19.87 -42.06 -44.42
C ARG A 319 -19.72 -40.78 -43.56
N PRO A 320 -20.52 -39.74 -43.80
CA PRO A 320 -20.18 -38.35 -43.47
C PRO A 320 -20.80 -37.88 -42.15
N VAL A 321 -20.15 -36.96 -41.46
CA VAL A 321 -20.81 -36.04 -40.52
C VAL A 321 -20.47 -34.62 -40.91
N THR A 322 -21.53 -33.85 -41.10
CA THR A 322 -21.62 -32.55 -41.75
C THR A 322 -20.92 -31.45 -40.94
N SER A 323 -20.16 -30.63 -41.65
CA SER A 323 -19.60 -29.34 -41.22
C SER A 323 -20.71 -28.29 -41.05
N THR A 324 -20.58 -27.39 -40.07
CA THR A 324 -20.88 -25.96 -40.29
C THR A 324 -20.02 -25.08 -39.37
N LEU A 325 -19.01 -24.45 -39.96
CA LEU A 325 -18.37 -23.23 -39.47
C LEU A 325 -19.32 -22.04 -39.71
N ILE A 326 -19.41 -21.10 -38.77
CA ILE A 326 -19.64 -19.68 -39.08
C ILE A 326 -18.64 -18.84 -38.28
N ALA A 327 -17.75 -18.18 -39.01
CA ALA A 327 -16.82 -17.16 -38.56
C ALA A 327 -17.55 -15.84 -38.30
N TRP A 328 -17.01 -14.94 -37.47
CA TRP A 328 -17.05 -13.50 -37.77
C TRP A 328 -15.83 -12.80 -37.14
N ARG A 329 -15.09 -12.09 -37.98
CA ARG A 329 -13.86 -11.35 -37.69
C ARG A 329 -14.06 -9.97 -38.31
N SER A 330 -14.01 -8.91 -37.51
CA SER A 330 -13.43 -7.59 -37.84
C SER A 330 -13.95 -6.52 -36.88
N CYS A 331 -13.04 -5.81 -36.20
CA CYS A 331 -12.78 -4.40 -36.50
C CYS A 331 -11.59 -3.91 -35.65
N LEU A 332 -10.60 -3.35 -36.33
CA LEU A 332 -9.36 -2.78 -35.79
C LEU A 332 -9.32 -1.32 -36.24
N ARG A 333 -9.18 -0.35 -35.31
CA ARG A 333 -8.27 0.81 -35.35
C ARG A 333 -8.55 1.81 -34.20
N ALA A 334 -7.54 1.94 -33.31
CA ALA A 334 -6.94 3.10 -32.59
C ALA A 334 -7.72 4.45 -32.43
N PRO A 335 -7.40 5.33 -31.42
CA PRO A 335 -6.09 5.49 -30.79
C PRO A 335 -6.02 5.67 -29.26
N THR A 336 -4.76 5.61 -28.82
CA THR A 336 -4.14 5.86 -27.52
C THR A 336 -4.64 7.07 -26.73
N ARG A 337 -5.14 6.83 -25.50
CA ARG A 337 -4.96 7.72 -24.35
C ARG A 337 -4.72 6.86 -23.10
N SER A 338 -3.47 6.80 -22.67
CA SER A 338 -3.07 6.18 -21.41
C SER A 338 -3.28 7.18 -20.28
N THR A 339 -4.47 7.17 -19.69
CA THR A 339 -4.67 7.70 -18.33
C THR A 339 -4.53 6.54 -17.36
N SER A 340 -3.32 6.38 -16.82
CA SER A 340 -3.07 5.42 -15.75
C SER A 340 -3.59 5.98 -14.44
N THR A 341 -4.74 5.48 -13.98
CA THR A 341 -5.18 5.59 -12.60
C THR A 341 -5.20 4.17 -12.04
N THR A 342 -4.21 3.87 -11.20
CA THR A 342 -4.12 2.59 -10.49
C THR A 342 -4.93 2.72 -9.20
N MET A 343 -5.88 1.81 -8.94
CA MET A 343 -6.73 1.86 -7.74
C MET A 343 -6.94 0.45 -7.16
N TRP A 344 -6.93 0.41 -5.82
CA TRP A 344 -7.28 -0.70 -4.94
C TRP A 344 -8.79 -0.75 -4.68
#